data_AF-A0A0M0TEV0-F1
#
_entry.id   AF-A0A0M0TEV0-F1
#
_cell.length_a   1.000
_cell.length_b   1.000
_cell.length_c   1.000
_cell.angle_alpha   90.00
_cell.angle_beta   90.00
_cell.angle_gamma   90.00
#
_symmetry.space_group_name_H-M   'P 1'
#
loop_
_entity.id
_entity.type
_entity.pdbx_description
1 polymer ?
#
loop_
_entity_poly.entity_id
_entity_poly.type
_entity_poly.pdbx_seq_one_letter_code
_entity_poly.pdbx_strand_id
1 'polypeptide(L)'
;IPLYYVGCSEIGNEDNKLNWHILTNEPINNKEDALTIIGYYEKRWLVEEYHKIWKSEGTGVEELRVQSKNNLERLATIYAFLAVRIFQLKFASEQLEDISCEKILSPKAWKLLWLKSIKTALPETPPTAKWAYEHLAKLGGWKDSKRNGRASVKTLWEGWLKLQAILEGYELTLSLEQDL
;
A
#
# COMPACT_ATOMS: atom_id res chain seq x y z
N ILE A 1 -33.08 -8.29 13.64
CA ILE A 1 -31.69 -8.67 13.90
C ILE A 1 -31.35 -8.13 15.28
N PRO A 2 -30.86 -8.95 16.23
CA PRO A 2 -30.46 -8.46 17.55
C PRO A 2 -29.35 -7.40 17.43
N LEU A 3 -29.37 -6.41 18.31
CA LEU A 3 -28.40 -5.31 18.35
C LEU A 3 -27.73 -5.28 19.73
N TYR A 4 -26.41 -5.27 19.73
CA TYR A 4 -25.56 -5.20 20.91
C TYR A 4 -24.81 -3.88 20.96
N TYR A 5 -24.36 -3.50 22.15
CA TYR A 5 -23.67 -2.23 22.42
C TYR A 5 -22.35 -2.49 23.15
N VAL A 6 -21.28 -1.84 22.70
CA VAL A 6 -19.97 -1.79 23.36
C VAL A 6 -19.60 -0.33 23.65
N GLY A 7 -19.29 -0.05 24.90
CA GLY A 7 -18.68 1.21 25.32
C GLY A 7 -17.19 1.02 25.62
N CYS A 8 -16.35 1.94 25.16
CA CYS A 8 -14.96 2.03 25.55
C CYS A 8 -14.66 3.48 25.92
N SER A 9 -14.33 3.72 27.20
CA SER A 9 -14.04 5.05 27.72
C SER A 9 -12.66 5.07 28.36
N GLU A 10 -11.86 6.05 28.01
CA GLU A 10 -10.56 6.29 28.59
C GLU A 10 -10.67 6.69 30.07
N ILE A 11 -9.81 6.11 30.91
CA ILE A 11 -9.73 6.39 32.35
C ILE A 11 -8.67 7.48 32.56
N GLY A 12 -9.04 8.59 33.18
CA GLY A 12 -8.16 9.74 33.40
C GLY A 12 -8.96 10.96 33.84
N ASN A 13 -8.36 12.14 33.88
CA ASN A 13 -9.02 13.39 34.30
C ASN A 13 -8.86 14.54 33.29
N GLU A 14 -8.75 14.20 32.01
CA GLU A 14 -8.67 15.17 30.91
C GLU A 14 -10.06 15.50 30.34
N ASP A 15 -10.24 16.70 29.81
CA ASP A 15 -11.52 17.17 29.25
C ASP A 15 -11.89 16.51 27.90
N ASN A 16 -10.94 15.83 27.23
CA ASN A 16 -11.13 15.23 25.90
C ASN A 16 -10.83 13.71 25.88
N LYS A 17 -11.31 12.99 26.89
CA LYS A 17 -11.13 11.52 26.96
C LYS A 17 -11.71 10.82 25.74
N LEU A 18 -10.97 9.85 25.22
CA LEU A 18 -11.47 8.96 24.18
C LEU A 18 -12.70 8.21 24.69
N ASN A 19 -13.80 8.31 23.95
CA ASN A 19 -15.04 7.64 24.30
C ASN A 19 -15.73 7.10 23.04
N TRP A 20 -15.76 5.78 22.92
CA TRP A 20 -16.38 5.06 21.80
C TRP A 20 -17.66 4.37 22.24
N HIS A 21 -18.70 4.60 21.44
CA HIS A 21 -20.01 3.96 21.56
C HIS A 21 -20.26 3.20 20.26
N ILE A 22 -20.20 1.87 20.32
CA ILE A 22 -20.24 1.02 19.12
C ILE A 22 -21.48 0.14 19.19
N LEU A 23 -22.27 0.19 18.13
CA LEU A 23 -23.42 -0.69 17.92
C LEU A 23 -23.02 -1.79 16.94
N THR A 24 -23.34 -3.04 17.28
CA THR A 24 -22.95 -4.20 16.48
C THR A 24 -24.04 -5.27 16.50
N ASN A 25 -24.10 -6.08 15.43
CA ASN A 25 -24.92 -7.28 15.35
C ASN A 25 -24.16 -8.55 15.81
N GLU A 26 -22.85 -8.42 16.09
CA GLU A 26 -22.03 -9.50 16.65
C GLU A 26 -22.43 -9.76 18.12
N PRO A 27 -22.71 -11.01 18.52
CA PRO A 27 -23.05 -11.35 19.90
C PRO A 27 -21.94 -11.00 20.91
N ILE A 28 -22.34 -10.54 22.09
CA ILE A 28 -21.42 -10.13 23.16
C ILE A 28 -21.85 -10.78 24.47
N ASN A 29 -21.07 -11.76 24.92
CA ASN A 29 -21.36 -12.54 26.13
C ASN A 29 -20.31 -12.34 27.22
N ASN A 30 -19.10 -11.93 26.83
CA ASN A 30 -17.97 -11.79 27.73
C ASN A 30 -17.08 -10.58 27.33
N LYS A 31 -16.01 -10.37 28.10
CA LYS A 31 -15.07 -9.27 27.89
C LYS A 31 -14.28 -9.44 26.59
N GLU A 32 -13.91 -10.66 26.25
CA GLU A 32 -13.12 -11.00 25.07
C GLU A 32 -13.89 -10.70 23.78
N ASP A 33 -15.20 -10.96 23.77
CA ASP A 33 -16.11 -10.57 22.69
C ASP A 33 -16.10 -9.04 22.50
N ALA A 34 -16.25 -8.28 23.59
CA ALA A 34 -16.22 -6.82 23.53
C ALA A 34 -14.87 -6.28 23.02
N LEU A 35 -13.74 -6.84 23.48
CA LEU A 35 -12.40 -6.49 23.00
C LEU A 35 -12.23 -6.79 21.50
N THR A 36 -12.84 -7.86 21.00
CA THR A 36 -12.83 -8.20 19.57
C THR A 36 -13.53 -7.12 18.75
N ILE A 37 -14.68 -6.62 19.21
CA ILE A 37 -15.40 -5.51 18.56
C ILE A 37 -14.58 -4.22 18.56
N ILE A 38 -13.91 -3.90 19.67
CA ILE A 38 -12.99 -2.76 19.73
C ILE A 38 -11.87 -2.93 18.69
N GLY A 39 -11.24 -4.10 18.62
CA GLY A 39 -10.19 -4.39 17.65
C GLY A 39 -10.63 -4.32 16.18
N TYR A 40 -11.91 -4.54 15.89
CA TYR A 40 -12.48 -4.25 14.57
C TYR A 40 -12.62 -2.75 14.33
N TYR A 41 -13.12 -2.01 15.32
CA TYR A 41 -13.33 -0.56 15.21
C TYR A 41 -12.03 0.22 15.12
N GLU A 42 -10.95 -0.23 15.77
CA GLU A 42 -9.60 0.34 15.64
C GLU A 42 -9.11 0.33 14.19
N LYS A 43 -9.52 -0.66 13.39
CA LYS A 43 -9.17 -0.78 11.97
C LYS A 43 -10.02 0.12 11.07
N ARG A 44 -11.04 0.81 11.59
CA ARG A 44 -11.90 1.73 10.79
C ARG A 44 -11.07 2.79 10.07
N TRP A 45 -10.00 3.28 10.69
CA TRP A 45 -9.14 4.32 10.11
C TRP A 45 -8.42 3.88 8.82
N LEU A 46 -8.33 2.57 8.54
CA LEU A 46 -7.70 2.06 7.31
C LEU A 46 -8.37 2.62 6.04
N VAL A 47 -9.67 2.91 6.06
CA VAL A 47 -10.35 3.51 4.91
C VAL A 47 -9.89 4.96 4.67
N GLU A 48 -9.60 5.72 5.72
CA GLU A 48 -9.09 7.08 5.60
C GLU A 48 -7.67 7.08 5.05
N GLU A 49 -6.87 6.12 5.49
CA GLU A 49 -5.54 5.90 4.91
C GLU A 49 -5.66 5.57 3.42
N TYR A 50 -6.57 4.66 3.02
CA TYR A 50 -6.86 4.40 1.61
C TYR A 50 -7.26 5.67 0.83
N HIS A 51 -8.17 6.49 1.37
CA HIS A 51 -8.58 7.75 0.73
C HIS A 51 -7.40 8.69 0.54
N LYS A 52 -6.53 8.81 1.53
CA LYS A 52 -5.32 9.63 1.48
C LYS A 52 -4.37 9.16 0.38
N ILE A 53 -4.18 7.85 0.23
CA ILE A 53 -3.37 7.24 -0.83
C ILE A 53 -3.99 7.51 -2.20
N TRP A 54 -5.30 7.36 -2.34
CA TRP A 54 -5.98 7.55 -3.62
C TRP A 54 -5.94 9.02 -4.08
N LYS A 55 -6.09 9.96 -3.13
CA LYS A 55 -6.21 11.39 -3.40
C LYS A 55 -4.89 12.13 -3.49
N SER A 56 -4.11 12.18 -2.42
CA SER A 56 -3.06 13.19 -2.24
C SER A 56 -1.66 12.65 -1.97
N GLU A 57 -1.51 11.47 -1.35
CA GLU A 57 -0.18 10.93 -1.00
C GLU A 57 0.27 9.76 -1.88
N GLY A 58 -0.63 9.21 -2.69
CA GLY A 58 -0.31 8.17 -3.66
C GLY A 58 -0.71 8.61 -5.05
N THR A 59 -1.81 8.07 -5.56
CA THR A 59 -2.13 8.10 -6.98
C THR A 59 -2.48 9.49 -7.51
N GLY A 60 -2.81 10.48 -6.68
CA GLY A 60 -3.01 11.85 -7.14
C GLY A 60 -4.31 12.05 -7.95
N VAL A 61 -5.38 11.30 -7.64
CA VAL A 61 -6.57 11.26 -8.52
C VAL A 61 -7.25 12.62 -8.68
N GLU A 62 -7.17 13.49 -7.67
CA GLU A 62 -7.76 14.83 -7.70
C GLU A 62 -6.92 15.85 -8.51
N GLU A 63 -5.69 15.48 -8.90
CA GLU A 63 -4.81 16.30 -9.71
C GLU A 63 -5.00 16.06 -11.22
N LEU A 64 -5.75 15.02 -11.60
CA LEU A 64 -6.03 14.68 -12.99
C LEU A 64 -6.73 15.83 -13.74
N ARG A 65 -6.15 16.27 -14.86
CA ARG A 65 -6.67 17.36 -15.71
C ARG A 65 -7.43 16.87 -16.95
N VAL A 66 -8.28 15.86 -16.75
CA VAL A 66 -9.06 15.24 -17.83
C VAL A 66 -10.28 16.10 -18.17
N GLN A 67 -10.46 16.45 -19.45
CA GLN A 67 -11.52 17.36 -19.90
C GLN A 67 -12.90 16.69 -20.09
N SER A 68 -12.99 15.37 -19.89
CA SER A 68 -14.23 14.60 -20.04
C SER A 68 -14.57 13.88 -18.74
N LYS A 69 -15.82 14.04 -18.29
CA LYS A 69 -16.35 13.35 -17.10
C LYS A 69 -16.17 11.83 -17.20
N ASN A 70 -16.55 11.23 -18.33
CA ASN A 70 -16.46 9.78 -18.50
C ASN A 70 -15.01 9.28 -18.46
N ASN A 71 -14.08 10.06 -19.00
CA ASN A 71 -12.66 9.71 -18.95
C ASN A 71 -12.08 9.88 -17.54
N LEU A 72 -12.52 10.90 -16.80
CA LEU A 72 -12.15 11.09 -15.41
C LEU A 72 -12.64 9.92 -14.54
N GLU A 73 -13.89 9.48 -14.69
CA GLU A 73 -14.45 8.34 -13.95
C GLU A 73 -13.67 7.04 -14.22
N ARG A 74 -13.31 6.79 -15.48
CA ARG A 74 -12.48 5.62 -15.86
C ARG A 74 -11.10 5.67 -15.22
N LEU A 75 -10.39 6.79 -15.32
CA LEU A 75 -9.05 6.91 -14.71
C LEU A 75 -9.13 6.87 -13.18
N ALA A 76 -10.13 7.50 -12.57
CA ALA A 76 -10.32 7.47 -11.13
C ALA A 76 -10.53 6.05 -10.61
N THR A 77 -11.26 5.22 -11.36
CA THR A 77 -11.46 3.80 -11.04
C THR A 77 -10.16 3.02 -11.14
N ILE A 78 -9.35 3.23 -12.19
CA ILE A 78 -8.02 2.60 -12.31
C ILE A 78 -7.14 3.01 -11.12
N TYR A 79 -7.13 4.29 -10.78
CA TYR A 79 -6.31 4.83 -9.69
C TYR A 79 -6.76 4.29 -8.33
N ALA A 80 -8.05 4.02 -8.14
CA ALA A 80 -8.55 3.36 -6.92
C ALA A 80 -7.93 1.98 -6.71
N PHE A 81 -7.85 1.16 -7.76
CA PHE A 81 -7.19 -0.16 -7.67
C PHE A 81 -5.69 -0.05 -7.43
N LEU A 82 -5.03 0.93 -8.07
CA LEU A 82 -3.60 1.20 -7.82
C LEU A 82 -3.36 1.63 -6.37
N ALA A 83 -4.23 2.48 -5.81
CA ALA A 83 -4.16 2.89 -4.42
C ALA A 83 -4.26 1.69 -3.46
N VAL A 84 -5.18 0.75 -3.71
CA VAL A 84 -5.27 -0.50 -2.93
C VAL A 84 -3.98 -1.32 -3.02
N ARG A 85 -3.36 -1.43 -4.20
CA ARG A 85 -2.10 -2.18 -4.36
C ARG A 85 -0.95 -1.56 -3.59
N ILE A 86 -0.80 -0.24 -3.62
CA ILE A 86 0.23 0.46 -2.82
C ILE A 86 -0.09 0.31 -1.33
N PHE A 87 -1.36 0.35 -0.96
CA PHE A 87 -1.78 0.17 0.43
C PHE A 87 -1.46 -1.23 0.95
N GLN A 88 -1.68 -2.27 0.14
CA GLN A 88 -1.26 -3.64 0.44
C GLN A 88 0.25 -3.74 0.63
N LEU A 89 1.03 -3.08 -0.22
CA LEU A 89 2.50 -3.04 -0.10
C LEU A 89 2.96 -2.44 1.23
N LYS A 90 2.27 -1.40 1.72
CA LYS A 90 2.56 -0.77 3.01
C LYS A 90 2.47 -1.77 4.17
N PHE A 91 1.42 -2.60 4.22
CA PHE A 91 1.24 -3.59 5.29
C PHE A 91 2.04 -4.86 5.07
N ALA A 92 2.34 -5.17 3.81
CA ALA A 92 3.12 -6.34 3.49
C ALA A 92 4.48 -6.30 4.23
N SER A 93 5.11 -5.14 4.44
CA SER A 93 6.39 -5.06 5.18
C SER A 93 6.43 -5.82 6.51
N GLU A 94 5.29 -5.99 7.19
CA GLU A 94 5.17 -6.72 8.45
C GLU A 94 5.08 -8.26 8.29
N GLN A 95 4.79 -8.76 7.09
CA GLN A 95 4.50 -10.18 6.77
C GLN A 95 5.31 -10.74 5.58
N LEU A 96 6.28 -9.99 5.06
CA LEU A 96 7.01 -10.35 3.82
C LEU A 96 8.25 -11.23 4.03
N GLU A 97 8.41 -11.83 5.20
CA GLU A 97 9.52 -12.76 5.45
C GLU A 97 9.27 -14.08 4.69
N ASP A 98 10.27 -14.47 3.89
CA ASP A 98 10.35 -15.72 3.11
C ASP A 98 9.34 -15.94 1.97
N ILE A 99 8.61 -14.91 1.53
CA ILE A 99 7.77 -14.99 0.33
C ILE A 99 8.54 -14.50 -0.90
N SER A 100 8.40 -15.16 -2.05
CA SER A 100 8.97 -14.69 -3.34
C SER A 100 8.45 -13.30 -3.74
N CYS A 101 9.33 -12.44 -4.26
CA CYS A 101 8.96 -11.12 -4.78
C CYS A 101 7.97 -11.17 -5.95
N GLU A 102 7.83 -12.32 -6.60
CA GLU A 102 6.94 -12.47 -7.75
C GLU A 102 5.45 -12.38 -7.42
N LYS A 103 5.09 -12.47 -6.12
CA LYS A 103 3.73 -12.15 -5.66
C LYS A 103 3.42 -10.65 -5.72
N ILE A 104 4.44 -9.80 -5.79
CA ILE A 104 4.33 -8.34 -5.80
C ILE A 104 4.66 -7.78 -7.18
N LEU A 105 5.78 -8.24 -7.77
CA LEU A 105 6.35 -7.72 -8.99
C LEU A 105 6.33 -8.80 -10.07
N SER A 106 6.08 -8.42 -11.32
CA SER A 106 6.27 -9.36 -12.43
C SER A 106 7.75 -9.78 -12.55
N PRO A 107 8.05 -10.92 -13.21
CA PRO A 107 9.43 -11.35 -13.45
C PRO A 107 10.30 -10.29 -14.11
N LYS A 108 9.76 -9.52 -15.07
CA LYS A 108 10.46 -8.41 -15.71
C LYS A 108 10.73 -7.28 -14.71
N ALA A 109 9.72 -6.91 -13.92
CA ALA A 109 9.79 -5.79 -13.00
C ALA A 109 10.85 -5.98 -11.92
N TRP A 110 10.91 -7.15 -11.27
CA TRP A 110 11.92 -7.37 -10.22
C TRP A 110 13.34 -7.47 -10.81
N LYS A 111 13.51 -8.05 -12.00
CA LYS A 111 14.82 -8.12 -12.69
C LYS A 111 15.32 -6.73 -13.06
N LEU A 112 14.47 -5.87 -13.62
CA LEU A 112 14.84 -4.49 -13.93
C LEU A 112 15.14 -3.68 -12.67
N LEU A 113 14.35 -3.90 -11.60
CA LEU A 113 14.63 -3.29 -10.29
C LEU A 113 15.99 -3.73 -9.75
N TRP A 114 16.35 -5.00 -9.88
CA TRP A 114 17.66 -5.54 -9.49
C TRP A 114 18.79 -4.87 -10.27
N LEU A 115 18.69 -4.84 -11.60
CA LEU A 115 19.70 -4.24 -12.47
C LEU A 115 19.86 -2.74 -12.18
N LYS A 116 18.77 -2.03 -11.88
CA LYS A 116 18.82 -0.61 -11.54
C LYS A 116 19.47 -0.35 -10.17
N SER A 117 19.15 -1.19 -9.18
CA SER A 117 19.50 -0.94 -7.78
C SER A 117 20.83 -1.56 -7.36
N ILE A 118 21.05 -2.83 -7.69
CA ILE A 118 22.23 -3.62 -7.29
C ILE A 118 23.31 -3.58 -8.38
N LYS A 119 22.92 -3.53 -9.66
CA LYS A 119 23.84 -3.45 -10.82
C LYS A 119 24.83 -4.62 -10.91
N THR A 120 24.42 -5.81 -10.48
CA THR A 120 25.17 -7.06 -10.60
C THR A 120 24.40 -8.06 -11.46
N ALA A 121 25.01 -9.23 -11.72
CA ALA A 121 24.33 -10.35 -12.36
C ALA A 121 23.05 -10.73 -11.60
N LEU A 122 22.04 -11.17 -12.36
CA LEU A 122 20.77 -11.60 -11.79
C LEU A 122 20.96 -12.89 -10.97
N PRO A 123 20.30 -13.00 -9.81
CA PRO A 123 20.29 -14.26 -9.07
C PRO A 123 19.51 -15.34 -9.84
N GLU A 124 19.86 -16.60 -9.60
CA GLU A 124 19.14 -17.74 -10.20
C GLU A 124 17.70 -17.85 -9.69
N THR A 125 17.48 -17.50 -8.42
CA THR A 125 16.17 -17.52 -7.78
C THR A 125 15.64 -16.10 -7.55
N PRO A 126 14.32 -15.88 -7.65
CA PRO A 126 13.74 -14.59 -7.33
C PRO A 126 14.02 -14.20 -5.87
N PRO A 127 14.38 -12.94 -5.60
CA PRO A 127 14.58 -12.45 -4.24
C PRO A 127 13.26 -12.43 -3.45
N THR A 128 13.37 -12.12 -2.15
CA THR A 128 12.19 -12.06 -1.28
C THR A 128 11.32 -10.85 -1.57
N ALA A 129 10.07 -10.92 -1.18
CA ALA A 129 9.13 -9.82 -1.23
C ALA A 129 9.57 -8.65 -0.34
N LYS A 130 10.22 -8.93 0.80
CA LYS A 130 10.88 -7.91 1.64
C LYS A 130 11.95 -7.16 0.86
N TRP A 131 12.79 -7.87 0.10
CA TRP A 131 13.76 -7.24 -0.79
C TRP A 131 13.07 -6.31 -1.81
N ALA A 132 11.98 -6.77 -2.43
CA ALA A 132 11.26 -5.97 -3.42
C ALA A 132 10.67 -4.70 -2.82
N TYR A 133 10.05 -4.81 -1.64
CA TYR A 133 9.54 -3.66 -0.88
C TYR A 133 10.64 -2.64 -0.60
N GLU A 134 11.78 -3.08 -0.04
CA GLU A 134 12.88 -2.18 0.33
C GLU A 134 13.50 -1.50 -0.89
N HIS A 135 13.71 -2.25 -1.98
CA HIS A 135 14.35 -1.71 -3.18
C HIS A 135 13.40 -0.80 -3.97
N LEU A 136 12.10 -1.09 -3.96
CA LEU A 136 11.08 -0.20 -4.50
C LEU A 136 11.04 1.11 -3.68
N ALA A 137 11.03 1.02 -2.36
CA ALA A 137 11.09 2.18 -1.49
C ALA A 137 12.37 3.00 -1.69
N LYS A 138 13.54 2.35 -1.80
CA LYS A 138 14.83 3.01 -2.10
C LYS A 138 14.80 3.71 -3.46
N LEU A 139 14.19 3.12 -4.48
CA LEU A 139 13.99 3.75 -5.79
C LEU A 139 13.15 5.03 -5.67
N GLY A 140 12.17 5.03 -4.76
CA GLY A 140 11.40 6.19 -4.33
C GLY A 140 12.16 7.21 -3.46
N GLY A 141 13.39 6.92 -3.02
CA GLY A 141 14.19 7.81 -2.19
C GLY A 141 14.13 7.52 -0.67
N TRP A 142 13.59 6.36 -0.27
CA TRP A 142 13.61 5.94 1.13
C TRP A 142 15.04 5.68 1.62
N LYS A 143 15.34 6.18 2.83
CA LYS A 143 16.65 6.04 3.48
C LYS A 143 16.60 5.33 4.84
N ASP A 144 15.41 4.92 5.29
CA ASP A 144 15.16 4.34 6.61
C ASP A 144 15.79 5.13 7.78
N SER A 145 15.65 6.46 7.79
CA SER A 145 16.30 7.33 8.79
C SER A 145 15.90 7.04 10.23
N LYS A 146 14.68 6.51 10.45
CA LYS A 146 14.14 6.13 11.77
C LYS A 146 14.36 4.65 12.10
N ARG A 147 14.97 3.86 11.21
CA ARG A 147 15.26 2.42 11.40
C ARG A 147 14.04 1.60 11.83
N ASN A 148 12.87 1.94 11.29
CA ASN A 148 11.63 1.24 11.61
C ASN A 148 11.20 0.29 10.48
N GLY A 149 11.95 0.23 9.37
CA GLY A 149 11.67 -0.65 8.23
C GLY A 149 10.39 -0.29 7.47
N ARG A 150 9.78 0.88 7.75
CA ARG A 150 8.49 1.29 7.18
C ARG A 150 8.66 2.51 6.28
N ALA A 151 8.55 2.29 4.98
CA ALA A 151 8.47 3.35 3.99
C ALA A 151 7.07 3.99 3.99
N SER A 152 7.00 5.28 3.68
CA SER A 152 5.71 5.96 3.46
C SER A 152 5.08 5.49 2.16
N VAL A 153 3.76 5.58 2.06
CA VAL A 153 3.03 5.28 0.82
C VAL A 153 3.54 6.13 -0.32
N LYS A 154 3.74 7.44 -0.08
CA LYS A 154 4.27 8.36 -1.08
C LYS A 154 5.59 7.86 -1.67
N THR A 155 6.52 7.44 -0.83
CA THR A 155 7.81 6.93 -1.27
C THR A 155 7.67 5.62 -2.06
N LEU A 156 6.78 4.72 -1.63
CA LEU A 156 6.49 3.49 -2.38
C LEU A 156 5.88 3.78 -3.76
N TRP A 157 4.96 4.75 -3.84
CA TRP A 157 4.34 5.18 -5.08
C TRP A 157 5.36 5.82 -6.04
N GLU A 158 6.21 6.72 -5.56
CA GLU A 158 7.28 7.31 -6.36
C GLU A 158 8.26 6.24 -6.89
N GLY A 159 8.58 5.24 -6.07
CA GLY A 159 9.37 4.08 -6.48
C GLY A 159 8.66 3.25 -7.57
N TRP A 160 7.36 3.00 -7.40
CA TRP A 160 6.53 2.31 -8.38
C TRP A 160 6.49 3.03 -9.72
N LEU A 161 6.22 4.33 -9.74
CA LEU A 161 6.19 5.12 -10.97
C LEU A 161 7.54 5.08 -11.71
N LYS A 162 8.65 5.23 -10.99
CA LYS A 162 10.00 5.11 -11.57
C LYS A 162 10.24 3.73 -12.17
N LEU A 163 9.79 2.66 -11.51
CA LEU A 163 9.92 1.30 -12.02
C LEU A 163 9.07 1.07 -13.27
N GLN A 164 7.84 1.61 -13.32
CA GLN A 164 7.00 1.55 -14.51
C GLN A 164 7.63 2.26 -15.71
N ALA A 165 8.22 3.44 -15.50
CA ALA A 165 8.94 4.15 -16.57
C ALA A 165 10.15 3.35 -17.10
N ILE A 166 10.86 2.62 -16.23
CA ILE A 166 11.97 1.74 -16.63
C ILE A 166 11.44 0.54 -17.44
N LEU A 167 10.32 -0.05 -17.03
CA LEU A 167 9.65 -1.14 -17.75
C LEU A 167 9.23 -0.71 -19.15
N GLU A 168 8.57 0.45 -19.26
CA GLU A 168 8.15 1.03 -20.54
C GLU A 168 9.36 1.25 -21.46
N GLY A 169 10.44 1.87 -20.95
CA GLY A 169 11.66 2.06 -21.74
C GLY A 169 12.32 0.76 -22.21
N TYR A 170 12.29 -0.27 -21.38
CA TYR A 170 12.76 -1.61 -21.76
C TYR A 170 11.91 -2.23 -22.87
N GLU A 171 10.58 -2.13 -22.77
CA GLU A 171 9.65 -2.65 -23.79
C GLU A 171 9.77 -1.91 -25.13
N LEU A 172 9.94 -0.59 -25.09
CA LEU A 172 10.21 0.20 -26.29
C LEU A 172 11.53 -0.21 -26.97
N THR A 173 12.58 -0.46 -26.19
CA THR A 173 13.88 -0.90 -26.73
C THR A 173 13.75 -2.26 -27.44
N LEU A 174 13.03 -3.21 -26.83
CA LEU A 174 12.77 -4.51 -27.45
C LEU A 174 11.99 -4.38 -28.77
N SER A 175 11.06 -3.43 -28.86
CA SER A 175 10.30 -3.21 -30.10
C SER A 175 11.18 -2.69 -31.24
N LEU A 176 12.15 -1.82 -30.95
CA LEU A 176 13.12 -1.34 -31.94
C LEU A 176 14.01 -2.47 -32.48
N GLU A 177 14.40 -3.41 -31.62
CA GLU A 177 15.22 -4.56 -32.01
C GLU A 177 14.45 -5.62 -32.80
N GLN A 178 13.11 -5.62 -32.77
CA GLN A 178 12.28 -6.53 -33.56
C GLN A 178 11.98 -6.02 -34.98
N ASP A 179 12.02 -4.70 -35.17
CA ASP A 179 11.79 -4.02 -36.46
C ASP A 179 13.09 -3.77 -37.26
N LEU A 180 14.25 -4.13 -36.70
CA LEU A 180 15.58 -4.12 -37.33
C LEU A 180 16.02 -5.52 -37.74
#